data_AF-A0A645FYK2-F1
#
_entry.id   AF-A0A645FYK2-F1
#
_cell.length_a   1.000
_cell.length_b   1.000
_cell.length_c   1.000
_cell.angle_alpha   90.00
_cell.angle_beta   90.00
_cell.angle_gamma   90.00
#
_symmetry.space_group_name_H-M   'P 1'
#
loop_
_entity.id
_entity.type
_entity.pdbx_description
1 polymer ?
#
loop_
_entity_poly.entity_id
_entity_poly.type
_entity_poly.pdbx_seq_one_letter_code
_entity_poly.pdbx_strand_id
1 'polypeptide(L)' 'MILSTASPFKFPGAVLRALGSEEASDEDSLPEELSAMTGLDIPRSLVGLMDQPLRHPDVIDKGDILDDVMKEAASW' A
#
# COMPACT_ATOMS: atom_id res chain seq x y z
N MET A 1 -3.29 24.44 13.58
CA MET A 1 -4.09 23.19 13.43
C MET A 1 -3.37 22.32 12.40
N ILE A 2 -3.26 21.02 12.61
CA ILE A 2 -2.59 20.08 11.69
C ILE A 2 -3.66 19.18 11.07
N LEU A 3 -3.66 19.02 9.75
CA LEU A 3 -4.57 18.15 9.02
C LEU A 3 -3.89 16.81 8.69
N SER A 4 -4.57 15.71 8.96
CA SER A 4 -4.13 14.39 8.49
C SER A 4 -4.48 14.22 7.01
N THR A 5 -3.46 14.05 6.16
CA THR A 5 -3.63 13.86 4.71
C THR A 5 -3.69 12.39 4.30
N ALA A 6 -3.36 11.48 5.23
CA ALA A 6 -3.33 10.05 4.99
C ALA A 6 -3.52 9.27 6.30
N SER A 7 -4.15 8.09 6.19
CA SER A 7 -4.18 7.12 7.28
C SER A 7 -2.76 6.55 7.54
N PRO A 8 -2.36 6.32 8.80
CA PRO A 8 -1.11 5.64 9.17
C PRO A 8 -0.94 4.27 8.50
N PHE A 9 -2.05 3.56 8.27
CA PHE A 9 -2.07 2.24 7.61
C PHE A 9 -1.67 2.27 6.13
N LYS A 10 -1.56 3.44 5.50
CA LYS A 10 -0.98 3.56 4.15
C LYS A 10 0.55 3.49 4.15
N PHE A 11 1.20 3.65 5.30
CA PHE A 11 2.66 3.63 5.45
C PHE A 11 3.10 2.91 6.72
N PRO A 12 2.68 1.64 6.93
CA PRO A 12 2.78 0.99 8.24
C PRO A 12 4.22 0.83 8.71
N GLY A 13 5.17 0.48 7.83
CA GLY A 13 6.59 0.36 8.21
C GLY A 13 7.24 1.67 8.65
N ALA A 14 6.88 2.80 8.05
CA ALA A 14 7.39 4.11 8.46
C ALA A 14 6.86 4.51 9.85
N VAL A 15 5.59 4.19 10.12
CA VAL A 15 4.95 4.46 11.41
C VAL A 15 5.50 3.53 12.49
N LEU A 16 5.63 2.24 12.23
CA LEU A 16 6.21 1.25 13.14
C LEU A 16 7.64 1.61 13.54
N ARG A 17 8.49 2.01 12.57
CA ARG A 17 9.84 2.49 12.85
C ARG A 17 9.83 3.74 13.73
N ALA A 18 8.93 4.69 13.48
CA ALA A 18 8.80 5.88 14.31
C ALA A 18 8.29 5.57 15.73
N LEU A 19 7.57 4.47 15.90
CA LEU A 19 7.11 3.94 17.19
C LEU A 19 8.15 3.05 17.89
N GLY A 20 9.31 2.81 17.26
CA GLY A 20 10.43 2.06 17.85
C GLY A 20 10.46 0.56 17.51
N SER A 21 9.71 0.10 16.50
CA SER A 21 9.90 -1.26 15.96
C SER A 21 11.20 -1.32 15.13
N GLU A 22 12.08 -2.26 15.47
CA GLU A 22 13.39 -2.44 14.82
C GLU A 22 13.37 -3.49 13.69
N GLU A 23 12.31 -4.30 13.55
CA GLU A 23 12.29 -5.46 12.66
C GLU A 23 11.63 -5.17 11.31
N ALA A 24 12.25 -5.71 10.26
CA ALA A 24 11.67 -5.80 8.93
C ALA A 24 10.72 -7.02 8.91
N SER A 25 9.50 -6.81 9.40
CA SER A 25 8.40 -7.74 9.16
C SER A 25 8.06 -7.72 7.67
N ASP A 26 7.56 -8.83 7.14
CA ASP A 26 7.08 -8.90 5.75
C ASP A 26 6.06 -7.78 5.52
N GLU A 27 6.12 -7.13 4.35
CA GLU A 27 5.33 -5.91 4.07
C GLU A 27 3.82 -6.13 4.27
N ASP A 28 3.37 -7.36 4.03
CA ASP A 28 1.98 -7.81 4.21
C ASP A 28 1.55 -7.96 5.68
N SER A 29 2.50 -8.09 6.62
CA SER A 29 2.27 -8.27 8.06
C SER A 29 2.38 -6.98 8.89
N LEU A 30 2.91 -5.91 8.28
CA LEU A 30 3.06 -4.60 8.91
C LEU A 30 1.73 -3.96 9.35
N PRO A 31 0.61 -4.09 8.61
CA PRO A 31 -0.68 -3.55 9.06
C PRO A 31 -1.19 -4.18 10.36
N GLU A 32 -1.02 -5.49 10.53
CA GLU A 32 -1.41 -6.25 11.72
C GLU A 32 -0.56 -5.86 12.92
N GLU A 33 0.76 -5.74 12.73
CA GLU A 33 1.68 -5.28 13.78
C GLU A 33 1.34 -3.85 14.22
N LEU A 34 1.08 -2.96 13.27
CA LEU A 34 0.68 -1.59 13.57
C LEU A 34 -0.67 -1.53 14.32
N SER A 35 -1.63 -2.36 13.91
CA SER A 35 -2.92 -2.50 14.61
C SER A 35 -2.72 -2.98 16.05
N ALA A 36 -1.88 -4.00 16.26
CA ALA A 36 -1.58 -4.54 17.58
C ALA A 36 -0.87 -3.52 18.50
N MET A 37 0.06 -2.73 17.97
CA MET A 37 0.77 -1.70 18.74
C MET A 37 -0.10 -0.48 19.06
N THR A 38 -0.94 -0.05 18.13
CA THR A 38 -1.73 1.19 18.27
C THR A 38 -3.13 0.97 18.84
N GLY A 39 -3.63 -0.27 18.82
CA GLY A 39 -5.01 -0.62 19.17
C GLY A 39 -6.05 -0.10 18.17
N LEU A 40 -5.63 0.35 17.00
CA LEU A 40 -6.51 0.82 15.93
C LEU A 40 -6.91 -0.32 15.02
N ASP A 41 -8.17 -0.38 14.64
CA ASP A 41 -8.65 -1.34 13.65
C ASP A 41 -8.09 -1.01 12.25
N ILE A 42 -7.74 -2.06 11.49
CA ILE A 42 -7.35 -1.91 10.09
C ILE A 42 -8.56 -1.41 9.29
N PRO A 43 -8.42 -0.34 8.49
CA PRO A 43 -9.51 0.17 7.66
C PRO A 43 -10.06 -0.91 6.71
N ARG A 44 -11.39 -1.05 6.63
CA ARG A 44 -12.05 -2.05 5.78
C ARG A 44 -11.65 -2.00 4.30
N SER A 45 -11.21 -0.85 3.81
CA SER A 45 -10.72 -0.69 2.43
C SER A 45 -9.36 -1.35 2.18
N LEU A 46 -8.60 -1.63 3.25
CA LEU A 46 -7.30 -2.30 3.20
C LEU A 46 -7.41 -3.76 3.62
N VAL A 47 -8.44 -4.14 4.38
CA VAL A 47 -8.73 -5.54 4.74
C VAL A 47 -8.92 -6.36 3.47
N GLY A 48 -8.09 -7.39 3.28
CA GLY A 48 -8.11 -8.28 2.12
C GLY A 48 -7.61 -7.65 0.81
N LEU A 49 -7.06 -6.42 0.85
CA LEU A 49 -6.41 -5.81 -0.30
C LEU A 49 -5.06 -6.47 -0.59
N MET A 50 -4.29 -6.78 0.46
CA MET A 50 -2.99 -7.47 0.33
C MET A 50 -3.16 -8.90 -0.22
N ASP A 51 -4.32 -9.53 0.02
CA ASP A 51 -4.64 -10.86 -0.51
C ASP A 51 -5.07 -10.85 -1.99
N GLN A 52 -5.28 -9.66 -2.60
CA GLN A 52 -5.71 -9.59 -4.00
C GLN A 52 -4.55 -9.82 -4.96
N PRO A 53 -4.79 -10.51 -6.09
CA PRO A 53 -3.76 -10.70 -7.09
C PRO A 53 -3.33 -9.37 -7.72
N LEU A 54 -2.02 -9.18 -7.88
CA LEU A 54 -1.45 -8.03 -8.57
C LEU A 54 -1.90 -8.03 -10.04
N ARG A 55 -2.64 -6.98 -10.44
CA ARG A 55 -3.18 -6.85 -11.81
C ARG A 55 -2.25 -6.14 -12.78
N HIS A 56 -1.31 -5.34 -12.26
CA HIS A 56 -0.42 -4.50 -13.05
C HIS A 56 1.04 -4.81 -12.65
N PRO A 57 1.60 -5.95 -13.11
CA PRO A 57 2.99 -6.34 -12.82
C PRO A 57 4.01 -5.63 -13.72
N ASP A 58 3.56 -4.97 -14.77
CA ASP A 58 4.41 -4.42 -15.82
C ASP A 58 5.01 -3.05 -15.44
N VAL A 59 6.17 -2.74 -16.04
CA VAL A 59 6.84 -1.44 -15.93
C VAL A 59 6.90 -0.82 -17.32
N ILE A 60 6.36 0.38 -17.47
CA ILE A 60 6.27 1.12 -18.73
C ILE A 60 7.28 2.27 -18.71
N ASP A 61 8.02 2.47 -19.80
CA ASP A 61 8.86 3.65 -19.94
C ASP A 61 7.99 4.91 -20.13
N LYS A 62 8.46 6.06 -19.62
CA LYS A 62 7.72 7.33 -19.70
C LYS A 62 7.38 7.72 -21.14
N GLY A 63 8.23 7.39 -22.11
CA GLY A 63 8.00 7.66 -23.53
C GLY A 63 6.85 6.84 -24.13
N ASP A 64 6.54 5.68 -23.53
CA ASP A 64 5.68 4.66 -24.10
C ASP A 64 4.27 4.63 -23.47
N ILE A 65 4.02 5.45 -22.43
CA ILE A 65 2.77 5.49 -21.66
C ILE A 65 1.53 5.58 -22.58
N LEU A 66 1.56 6.47 -23.58
CA LEU A 66 0.39 6.68 -24.45
C LEU A 66 0.13 5.43 -25.32
N ASP A 67 1.18 4.84 -25.88
CA ASP A 67 1.05 3.69 -26.77
C ASP A 67 0.59 2.46 -26.00
N ASP A 68 1.09 2.25 -24.78
CA ASP A 68 0.68 1.12 -23.94
C ASP A 68 -0.76 1.24 -23.44
N VAL A 69 -1.21 2.44 -23.02
CA VAL A 69 -2.62 2.67 -22.66
C VAL A 69 -3.53 2.43 -23.86
N MET A 70 -3.13 2.85 -25.07
CA MET A 70 -3.92 2.63 -26.28
C MET A 70 -4.02 1.16 -26.67
N LYS A 71 -2.95 0.37 -26.50
CA LYS A 71 -2.98 -1.08 -26.70
C LYS A 71 -3.90 -1.77 -25.71
N GLU A 72 -3.82 -1.40 -24.43
CA GLU A 72 -4.66 -1.98 -23.36
C GLU A 72 -6.13 -1.63 -23.57
N ALA A 73 -6.45 -0.37 -23.88
CA ALA A 73 -7.82 0.06 -24.15
C ALA A 73 -8.44 -0.62 -25.38
N ALA A 74 -7.63 -0.98 -26.39
CA ALA A 74 -8.09 -1.74 -27.55
C ALA A 74 -8.35 -3.23 -27.25
N SER A 75 -7.89 -3.72 -26.09
CA SER A 75 -8.09 -5.10 -25.62
C SER A 75 -9.29 -5.27 -24.68
N TRP A 76 -10.00 -4.18 -24.36
CA TRP A 76 -11.21 -4.15 -23.53
C TRP A 76 -12.50 -4.37 -24.32
#